data_AF-G4CQZ3-F1
#
_entry.id   AF-G4CQZ3-F1
#
_cell.length_a   1.000
_cell.length_b   1.000
_cell.length_c   1.000
_cell.angle_alpha   90.00
_cell.angle_beta   90.00
_cell.angle_gamma   90.00
#
_symmetry.space_group_name_H-M   'P 1'
#
loop_
_entity.id
_entity.type
_entity.pdbx_description
1 polymer ?
#
loop_
_entity_poly.entity_id
_entity_poly.type
_entity_poly.pdbx_seq_one_letter_code
_entity_poly.pdbx_strand_id
1 'polypeptide(L)' 'MNTYENALKQLDEIINHLRNNQSADCSKAEEQDLQTLRFKTLKRVLSPNDQASIDKIAAYYAKNVTKQA' A
#
# COMPACT_ATOMS: atom_id res chain seq x y z
N MET A 1 -6.10 -17.14 3.99
CA MET A 1 -6.29 -15.98 4.90
C MET A 1 -5.03 -15.14 4.83
N ASN A 2 -5.16 -13.84 4.55
CA ASN A 2 -4.00 -12.94 4.65
C ASN A 2 -3.68 -12.71 6.12
N THR A 3 -2.40 -12.81 6.48
CA THR A 3 -1.95 -12.56 7.85
C THR A 3 -1.57 -11.10 8.05
N TYR A 4 -1.58 -10.65 9.30
CA TYR A 4 -1.08 -9.33 9.69
C TYR A 4 0.35 -9.07 9.19
N GLU A 5 1.25 -10.04 9.38
CA GLU A 5 2.64 -9.92 8.93
C GLU A 5 2.75 -9.80 7.41
N ASN A 6 1.90 -10.54 6.66
CA ASN A 6 1.85 -10.42 5.21
C ASN A 6 1.33 -9.04 4.78
N ALA A 7 0.30 -8.53 5.44
CA ALA A 7 -0.21 -7.19 5.18
C ALA A 7 0.83 -6.09 5.45
N LEU A 8 1.66 -6.22 6.49
CA LEU A 8 2.77 -5.29 6.74
C LEU A 8 3.80 -5.30 5.61
N LYS A 9 4.16 -6.48 5.08
CA LYS A 9 5.06 -6.61 3.92
C LYS A 9 4.45 -5.99 2.66
N GLN A 10 3.18 -6.28 2.38
CA GLN A 10 2.46 -5.71 1.24
C GLN A 10 2.38 -4.19 1.32
N LEU A 11 2.19 -3.63 2.52
CA LEU A 11 2.22 -2.18 2.72
C LEU A 11 3.59 -1.58 2.40
N ASP A 12 4.69 -2.21 2.80
CA ASP A 12 6.04 -1.75 2.46
C ASP A 12 6.28 -1.78 0.95
N GLU A 13 5.85 -2.85 0.28
CA GLU A 13 5.97 -2.97 -1.16
C GLU A 13 5.10 -1.96 -1.92
N ILE A 14 3.87 -1.69 -1.47
CA ILE A 14 3.01 -0.63 -2.02
C ILE A 14 3.69 0.73 -1.90
N ILE A 15 4.22 1.07 -0.71
CA ILE A 15 4.91 2.34 -0.47
C ILE A 15 6.14 2.46 -1.37
N ASN A 16 6.90 1.38 -1.53
CA ASN A 16 8.07 1.37 -2.42
C ASN A 16 7.65 1.52 -3.89
N HIS A 17 6.59 0.83 -4.32
CA HIS A 17 6.07 0.92 -5.67
C HIS A 17 5.62 2.34 -6.03
N LEU A 18 4.87 3.00 -5.15
CA LEU A 18 4.41 4.39 -5.35
C LEU A 18 5.58 5.37 -5.49
N ARG A 19 6.64 5.20 -4.68
CA ARG A 19 7.83 6.04 -4.74
C ARG A 19 8.64 5.84 -6.02
N ASN A 20 8.77 4.60 -6.48
CA ASN A 20 9.55 4.28 -7.68
C ASN A 20 8.78 4.54 -8.99
N ASN A 21 7.46 4.69 -8.92
CA ASN A 21 6.58 4.95 -10.05
C ASN A 21 5.89 6.32 -9.93
N GLN A 22 6.58 7.31 -9.34
CA GLN A 22 6.05 8.68 -9.29
C GLN A 22 5.87 9.24 -10.70
N SER A 23 4.75 9.92 -10.91
CA SER A 23 4.43 10.58 -12.16
C SER A 23 5.33 11.80 -12.37
N ALA A 24 5.67 12.09 -13.63
CA ALA A 24 6.32 13.34 -14.01
C ALA A 24 5.35 14.55 -13.98
N ASP A 25 4.05 14.29 -13.88
CA ASP A 25 3.03 15.31 -13.71
C ASP A 25 2.94 15.71 -12.23
N CYS A 26 3.14 17.00 -11.92
CA CYS A 26 3.21 17.49 -10.54
C CYS A 26 1.94 17.20 -9.73
N SER A 27 0.75 17.34 -10.32
CA SER A 27 -0.51 17.10 -9.61
C SER A 27 -0.71 15.62 -9.29
N LYS A 28 -0.32 14.73 -10.21
CA LYS A 28 -0.34 13.28 -9.94
C LYS A 28 0.73 12.86 -8.94
N ALA A 29 1.92 13.46 -9.00
CA ALA A 29 2.98 13.19 -8.03
C ALA A 29 2.55 13.55 -6.60
N GLU A 30 1.88 14.70 -6.42
CA GLU A 30 1.32 15.11 -5.12
C GLU A 30 0.26 14.13 -4.61
N GLU A 31 -0.62 13.65 -5.50
CA GLU A 31 -1.61 12.62 -5.13
C GLU A 31 -0.92 11.32 -4.68
N GLN A 32 0.12 10.88 -5.38
CA GLN A 32 0.90 9.69 -5.02
C GLN A 32 1.65 9.86 -3.69
N ASP A 33 2.13 11.06 -3.37
CA ASP A 33 2.73 11.37 -2.07
C ASP A 33 1.69 11.30 -0.94
N LEU A 34 0.50 11.87 -1.15
CA LEU A 34 -0.61 11.76 -0.20
C LEU A 34 -1.03 10.30 0.02
N GLN A 35 -1.10 9.50 -1.05
CA GLN A 35 -1.37 8.06 -0.94
C GLN A 35 -0.26 7.34 -0.16
N THR A 36 1.00 7.67 -0.42
CA THR A 36 2.15 7.12 0.31
C THR A 36 2.05 7.42 1.81
N LEU A 37 1.70 8.65 2.19
CA LEU A 37 1.48 9.04 3.59
C LEU A 37 0.32 8.26 4.22
N ARG A 38 -0.79 8.06 3.49
CA ARG A 38 -1.92 7.26 3.97
C ARG A 38 -1.52 5.81 4.26
N PHE A 39 -0.76 5.16 3.37
CA PHE A 39 -0.30 3.79 3.60
C PHE A 39 0.69 3.68 4.77
N LYS A 40 1.57 4.66 4.96
CA LYS A 40 2.46 4.72 6.15
C LYS A 40 1.67 4.84 7.44
N THR A 41 0.66 5.70 7.47
CA THR A 41 -0.23 5.84 8.63
C THR A 41 -0.99 4.55 8.89
N LEU A 42 -1.56 3.94 7.84
CA LEU A 42 -2.24 2.65 7.96
C LEU A 42 -1.31 1.57 8.53
N LYS A 43 -0.06 1.46 8.05
CA LYS A 43 0.92 0.52 8.60
C LYS A 43 1.14 0.69 10.10
N ARG A 44 1.16 1.94 10.59
CA ARG A 44 1.38 2.25 12.00
C ARG A 44 0.17 1.91 12.89
N VAL A 45 -1.04 2.02 12.37
CA VAL A 45 -2.29 1.83 13.13
C VAL A 45 -2.95 0.48 12.87
N LEU A 46 -2.45 -0.32 11.92
CA LEU A 46 -3.01 -1.61 11.57
C LEU A 46 -2.96 -2.56 12.76
N SER A 47 -4.10 -3.13 13.10
CA SER A 47 -4.24 -4.14 14.15
C SER A 47 -4.20 -5.55 13.56
N PRO A 48 -3.58 -6.53 14.22
CA PRO A 48 -3.58 -7.92 13.79
C PRO A 48 -4.97 -8.56 13.75
N ASN A 49 -5.95 -7.99 14.47
CA ASN A 49 -7.33 -8.46 14.47
C ASN A 49 -8.21 -7.75 13.42
N ASP A 50 -7.70 -6.73 12.73
CA ASP A 50 -8.45 -6.00 11.71
C ASP A 50 -8.37 -6.71 10.35
N GLN A 51 -9.06 -7.85 10.26
CA GLN A 51 -9.06 -8.70 9.07
C GLN A 51 -9.61 -7.95 7.84
N ALA A 52 -10.57 -7.04 8.04
CA ALA A 52 -11.14 -6.26 6.96
C ALA A 52 -10.11 -5.34 6.30
N SER A 53 -9.27 -4.67 7.08
CA SER A 53 -8.16 -3.87 6.54
C SER A 53 -7.08 -4.74 5.91
N ILE A 54 -6.75 -5.88 6.53
CA ILE A 54 -5.78 -6.85 5.99
C ILE A 54 -6.21 -7.34 4.59
N ASP A 55 -7.48 -7.70 4.41
CA ASP A 55 -7.98 -8.18 3.12
C ASP A 55 -8.04 -7.05 2.07
N LYS A 56 -8.36 -5.81 2.48
CA LYS A 56 -8.31 -4.64 1.59
C LYS A 56 -6.89 -4.35 1.11
N ILE A 57 -5.89 -4.45 1.98
CA ILE A 57 -4.47 -4.30 1.63
C ILE A 57 -4.09 -5.33 0.57
N ALA A 58 -4.44 -6.60 0.79
CA ALA A 58 -4.12 -7.67 -0.14
C ALA A 58 -4.78 -7.47 -1.52
N ALA A 59 -6.04 -7.04 -1.54
CA ALA A 59 -6.75 -6.73 -2.80
C ALA A 59 -6.10 -5.55 -3.55
N TYR A 60 -5.68 -4.50 -2.83
CA TYR A 60 -4.97 -3.37 -3.43
C TYR A 60 -3.61 -3.80 -3.98
N TYR A 61 -2.84 -4.56 -3.20
CA TYR A 61 -1.54 -5.08 -3.58
C TYR A 61 -1.62 -5.93 -4.86
N ALA A 62 -2.58 -6.86 -4.91
CA ALA A 62 -2.79 -7.73 -6.08
C ALA A 62 -3.17 -6.94 -7.35
N LYS A 63 -3.89 -5.83 -7.20
CA LYS A 63 -4.33 -5.00 -8.33
C LYS A 63 -3.23 -4.10 -8.87
N ASN A 64 -2.39 -3.53 -7.99
CA ASN A 64 -1.50 -2.43 -8.36
C ASN A 64 -0.01 -2.79 -8.32
N VAL A 65 0.39 -3.80 -7.54
CA VAL A 65 1.81 -4.16 -7.37
C VAL A 65 2.15 -5.45 -8.11
N THR A 66 1.36 -6.53 -7.94
CA THR A 66 1.69 -7.84 -8.55
C THR A 66 1.41 -7.93 -10.05
N LYS A 67 0.71 -6.95 -10.65
CA LYS A 67 0.44 -6.93 -12.10
C LYS A 67 1.65 -6.54 -12.97
N GLN A 68 2.83 -6.36 -12.37
CA GLN A 68 4.07 -6.01 -13.07
C GLN A 68 5.13 -7.12 -13.08
N ALA A 69 4.77 -8.36 -12.73
CA ALA A 69 5.65 -9.53 -12.87
C ALA A 69 5.28 -10.34 -14.12
#